data_AF-A0A6A8FKA0-F1
#
_entry.id   AF-A0A6A8FKA0-F1
#
_cell.length_a   1.000
_cell.length_b   1.000
_cell.length_c   1.000
_cell.angle_alpha   90.00
_cell.angle_beta   90.00
_cell.angle_gamma   90.00
#
_symmetry.space_group_name_H-M   'P 1'
#
loop_
_entity.id
_entity.type
_entity.pdbx_description
1 polymer ?
#
loop_
_entity_poly.entity_id
_entity_poly.type
_entity_poly.pdbx_seq_one_letter_code
_entity_poly.pdbx_strand_id
1 'polypeptide(L)'
;MTIQEGSYVMLFHTSRKKWLTRVNCEKKVHTHLGVIDVPSIIGLEYGSIVKTSEGKLIHLVEPTIHDFIMKSERRTQIIYPKDLGYIVARTGLKNGSKVLEIGTGSGALTTFLASIVKPSGHIYTFDVNPDFIEIAKRNLEKAAMTAYVTTHLYDPHLGLDIEDVDAAIVDLGDPWTMISQVYRALKPSGAFVAICPTMNQLEKSATELKQNNFIDVLIQ
;
A
#
# COMPACT_ATOMS: atom_id res chain seq x y z
N MET A 1 10.56 -12.16 -19.46
CA MET A 1 10.52 -12.78 -18.12
C MET A 1 9.46 -13.87 -18.16
N THR A 2 9.80 -15.08 -17.70
CA THR A 2 8.93 -16.26 -17.81
C THR A 2 8.04 -16.41 -16.58
N ILE A 3 6.78 -16.79 -16.78
CA ILE A 3 5.81 -17.05 -15.72
C ILE A 3 6.12 -18.41 -15.10
N GLN A 4 6.29 -18.42 -13.78
CA GLN A 4 6.57 -19.63 -12.99
C GLN A 4 5.45 -19.93 -12.00
N GLU A 5 5.40 -21.16 -11.50
CA GLU A 5 4.53 -21.54 -10.38
C GLU A 5 4.70 -20.56 -9.21
N GLY A 6 3.58 -20.14 -8.61
CA GLY A 6 3.58 -19.16 -7.51
C GLY A 6 3.70 -17.70 -7.92
N SER A 7 4.06 -17.39 -9.18
CA SER A 7 4.09 -16.01 -9.70
C SER A 7 2.70 -15.38 -9.67
N TYR A 8 2.62 -14.05 -9.60
CA TYR A 8 1.37 -13.33 -9.84
C TYR A 8 1.30 -12.85 -11.28
N VAL A 9 0.14 -13.05 -11.93
CA VAL A 9 -0.13 -12.59 -13.29
C VAL A 9 -1.43 -11.80 -13.30
N MET A 10 -1.43 -10.68 -14.02
CA MET A 10 -2.64 -9.94 -14.33
C MET A 10 -3.22 -10.52 -15.62
N LEU A 11 -4.28 -11.31 -15.48
CA LEU A 11 -5.07 -11.79 -16.61
C LEU A 11 -5.91 -10.63 -17.14
N PHE A 12 -5.48 -10.03 -18.25
CA PHE A 12 -6.05 -8.79 -18.76
C PHE A 12 -6.85 -9.03 -20.04
N HIS A 13 -8.14 -8.70 -20.01
CA HIS A 13 -8.98 -8.66 -21.21
C HIS A 13 -9.32 -7.22 -21.59
N THR A 14 -9.83 -6.44 -20.64
CA THR A 14 -10.08 -4.99 -20.78
C THR A 14 -9.81 -4.29 -19.45
N SER A 15 -9.83 -2.95 -19.44
CA SER A 15 -9.67 -2.15 -18.22
C SER A 15 -10.63 -2.55 -17.08
N ARG A 16 -11.85 -2.97 -17.42
CA ARG A 16 -12.87 -3.43 -16.47
C ARG A 16 -12.80 -4.93 -16.18
N LYS A 17 -12.25 -5.73 -17.10
CA LYS A 17 -12.21 -7.20 -17.03
C LYS A 17 -10.76 -7.65 -16.91
N LYS A 18 -10.26 -7.61 -15.68
CA LYS A 18 -8.90 -8.02 -15.34
C LYS A 18 -8.84 -8.66 -13.95
N TRP A 19 -8.03 -9.71 -13.81
CA TRP A 19 -7.93 -10.54 -12.60
C TRP A 19 -6.48 -10.75 -12.20
N LEU A 20 -6.14 -10.33 -10.98
CA LEU A 20 -4.84 -10.62 -10.37
C LEU A 20 -4.85 -12.05 -9.84
N THR A 21 -4.01 -12.91 -10.40
CA THR A 21 -4.06 -14.35 -10.17
C THR A 21 -2.68 -14.87 -9.77
N ARG A 22 -2.59 -15.47 -8.58
CA ARG A 22 -1.46 -16.34 -8.23
C ARG A 22 -1.52 -17.61 -9.08
N VAL A 23 -0.45 -17.88 -9.82
CA VAL A 23 -0.29 -19.04 -10.69
C VAL A 23 -0.13 -20.28 -9.84
N ASN A 24 -0.92 -21.30 -10.17
CA ASN A 24 -0.87 -22.60 -9.55
C ASN A 24 -1.23 -23.71 -10.56
N CYS A 25 -0.60 -24.87 -10.42
CA CYS A 25 -0.72 -26.02 -11.32
C CYS A 25 -2.11 -26.69 -11.40
N GLU A 26 -3.05 -26.33 -10.53
CA GLU A 26 -4.44 -26.86 -10.53
C GLU A 26 -5.49 -25.78 -10.77
N LYS A 27 -5.08 -24.50 -10.84
CA LYS A 27 -6.02 -23.39 -10.74
C LYS A 27 -6.76 -23.13 -12.05
N LYS A 28 -8.08 -23.03 -11.99
CA LYS A 28 -8.90 -22.55 -13.10
C LYS A 28 -9.63 -21.28 -12.69
N VAL A 29 -9.56 -20.25 -13.53
CA VAL A 29 -10.27 -18.99 -13.29
C VAL A 29 -11.55 -18.99 -14.11
N HIS A 30 -12.67 -19.10 -13.41
CA HIS A 30 -14.01 -19.04 -14.02
C HIS A 30 -14.44 -17.59 -14.18
N THR A 31 -14.79 -17.21 -15.40
CA THR A 31 -15.25 -15.85 -15.72
C THR A 31 -16.48 -15.92 -16.63
N HIS A 32 -17.18 -14.80 -16.80
CA HIS A 32 -18.25 -14.65 -17.79
C HIS A 32 -17.75 -14.65 -19.24
N LEU A 33 -16.45 -14.82 -19.48
CA LEU A 33 -15.83 -14.96 -20.81
C LEU A 33 -15.40 -16.40 -21.10
N GLY A 34 -15.82 -17.36 -20.25
CA GLY A 34 -15.30 -18.71 -20.21
C GLY A 34 -14.21 -18.92 -19.15
N VAL A 35 -13.62 -20.11 -19.19
CA VAL A 35 -12.60 -20.55 -18.24
C VAL A 35 -11.21 -20.22 -18.76
N ILE A 36 -10.34 -19.72 -17.89
CA ILE A 36 -8.90 -19.56 -18.14
C ILE A 36 -8.16 -20.68 -17.41
N ASP A 37 -7.47 -21.51 -18.16
CA ASP A 37 -6.65 -22.60 -17.63
C ASP A 37 -5.29 -22.07 -17.19
N VAL A 38 -5.11 -21.78 -15.89
CA VAL A 38 -3.89 -21.17 -15.37
C VAL A 38 -2.65 -22.05 -15.56
N PRO A 39 -2.69 -23.39 -15.44
CA PRO A 39 -1.52 -24.23 -15.65
C PRO A 39 -0.91 -24.07 -17.06
N SER A 40 -1.76 -23.83 -18.07
CA SER A 40 -1.32 -23.61 -19.46
C SER A 40 -0.43 -22.38 -19.65
N ILE A 41 -0.40 -21.47 -18.66
CA ILE A 41 0.39 -20.23 -18.74
C ILE A 41 1.79 -20.37 -18.13
N ILE A 42 2.05 -21.44 -17.39
CA ILE A 42 3.37 -21.70 -16.80
C ILE A 42 4.36 -21.96 -17.93
N GLY A 43 5.52 -21.29 -17.88
CA GLY A 43 6.54 -21.35 -18.93
C GLY A 43 6.32 -20.36 -20.09
N LEU A 44 5.16 -19.69 -20.16
CA LEU A 44 4.96 -18.59 -21.10
C LEU A 44 5.63 -17.31 -20.60
N GLU A 45 5.90 -16.38 -21.50
CA GLU A 45 6.42 -15.06 -21.14
C GLU A 45 5.29 -14.10 -20.77
N TYR A 46 5.55 -13.20 -19.81
CA TYR A 46 4.71 -12.00 -19.66
C TYR A 46 4.64 -11.25 -21.01
N GLY A 47 3.44 -10.79 -21.36
CA GLY A 47 3.09 -10.23 -22.66
C GLY A 47 2.42 -11.22 -23.62
N SER A 48 2.51 -12.52 -23.34
CA SER A 48 1.84 -13.56 -24.15
C SER A 48 0.31 -13.44 -24.09
N ILE A 49 -0.35 -14.07 -25.06
CA ILE A 49 -1.81 -14.09 -25.18
C ILE A 49 -2.31 -15.53 -25.13
N VAL A 50 -3.30 -15.78 -24.28
CA VAL A 50 -4.02 -17.06 -24.22
C VAL A 50 -5.49 -16.87 -24.54
N LYS A 51 -6.20 -17.96 -24.81
CA LYS A 51 -7.64 -17.95 -25.08
C LYS A 51 -8.39 -18.57 -23.91
N THR A 52 -9.55 -18.01 -23.58
CA THR A 52 -10.54 -18.69 -22.72
C THR A 52 -11.15 -19.89 -23.45
N SER A 53 -11.89 -20.73 -22.73
CA SER A 53 -12.69 -21.82 -23.31
C SER A 53 -13.71 -21.36 -24.37
N GLU A 54 -14.12 -20.08 -24.35
CA GLU A 54 -15.02 -19.47 -25.34
C GLU A 54 -14.26 -18.65 -26.42
N GLY A 55 -12.93 -18.80 -26.47
CA GLY A 55 -12.08 -18.18 -27.50
C GLY A 55 -11.77 -16.69 -27.28
N LYS A 56 -12.06 -16.11 -26.11
CA LYS A 56 -11.72 -14.70 -25.82
C LYS A 56 -10.24 -14.56 -25.50
N LEU A 57 -9.60 -13.52 -26.04
CA LEU A 57 -8.17 -13.24 -25.82
C LEU A 57 -7.94 -12.66 -24.43
N ILE A 58 -6.93 -13.18 -23.74
CA ILE A 58 -6.43 -12.73 -22.45
C ILE A 58 -4.93 -12.46 -22.57
N HIS A 59 -4.52 -11.23 -22.27
CA HIS A 59 -3.12 -10.84 -22.18
C HIS A 59 -2.57 -11.18 -20.79
N LEU A 60 -1.38 -11.79 -20.75
CA LEU A 60 -0.69 -12.13 -19.51
C LEU A 60 0.24 -10.99 -19.10
N VAL A 61 -0.24 -10.08 -18.25
CA VAL A 61 0.51 -8.85 -17.92
C VAL A 61 1.22 -9.02 -16.58
N GLU A 62 2.44 -8.51 -16.50
CA GLU A 62 3.18 -8.43 -15.23
C GLU A 62 2.48 -7.43 -14.30
N PRO A 63 2.03 -7.84 -13.09
CA PRO A 63 1.32 -6.94 -12.19
C PRO A 63 2.22 -5.82 -11.67
N THR A 64 1.71 -4.59 -11.73
CA THR A 64 2.36 -3.45 -11.09
C THR A 64 1.97 -3.37 -9.61
N ILE A 65 2.70 -2.57 -8.80
CA ILE A 65 2.28 -2.30 -7.41
C ILE A 65 0.87 -1.70 -7.35
N HIS A 66 0.52 -0.86 -8.33
CA HIS A 66 -0.82 -0.32 -8.48
C HIS A 66 -1.87 -1.44 -8.62
N ASP A 67 -1.58 -2.50 -9.38
CA ASP A 67 -2.50 -3.62 -9.52
C ASP A 67 -2.68 -4.40 -8.22
N PHE A 68 -1.62 -4.60 -7.43
CA PHE A 68 -1.71 -5.21 -6.10
C PHE A 68 -2.58 -4.37 -5.14
N ILE A 69 -2.40 -3.06 -5.12
CA ILE A 69 -3.21 -2.14 -4.30
C ILE A 69 -4.67 -2.12 -4.77
N MET A 70 -4.91 -2.07 -6.08
CA MET A 70 -6.25 -1.99 -6.64
C MET A 70 -7.02 -3.32 -6.60
N LYS A 71 -6.32 -4.44 -6.40
CA LYS A 71 -6.89 -5.79 -6.24
C LYS A 71 -6.66 -6.37 -4.84
N SER A 72 -6.28 -5.53 -3.88
CA SER A 72 -6.09 -5.93 -2.49
C SER A 72 -7.42 -6.37 -1.86
N GLU A 73 -7.33 -7.21 -0.84
CA GLU A 73 -8.47 -7.43 0.05
C GLU A 73 -8.71 -6.17 0.89
N ARG A 74 -9.97 -5.79 1.11
CA ARG A 74 -10.31 -4.52 1.77
C ARG A 74 -11.39 -4.71 2.82
N ARG A 75 -11.14 -4.16 4.02
CA ARG A 75 -12.16 -3.92 5.06
C ARG A 75 -12.31 -2.44 5.39
N THR A 76 -11.34 -1.63 4.97
CA THR A 76 -11.29 -0.19 5.20
C THR A 76 -11.31 0.56 3.87
N GLN A 77 -11.62 1.86 3.95
CA GLN A 77 -11.30 2.77 2.85
C GLN A 77 -9.77 2.83 2.67
N ILE A 78 -9.34 3.06 1.43
CA ILE A 78 -7.92 3.20 1.09
C ILE A 78 -7.64 4.59 0.54
N ILE A 79 -6.38 5.02 0.65
CA ILE A 79 -5.83 6.14 -0.12
C ILE A 79 -5.61 5.67 -1.57
N TYR A 80 -6.09 6.46 -2.53
CA TYR A 80 -6.05 6.11 -3.95
C TYR A 80 -4.77 6.61 -4.64
N PRO A 81 -4.40 6.02 -5.80
CA PRO A 81 -3.11 6.29 -6.45
C PRO A 81 -2.75 7.75 -6.70
N LYS A 82 -3.74 8.63 -6.93
CA LYS A 82 -3.51 10.09 -7.05
C LYS A 82 -2.77 10.63 -5.82
N ASP A 83 -3.30 10.33 -4.65
CA ASP A 83 -2.81 10.89 -3.39
C ASP A 83 -1.55 10.17 -2.95
N LEU A 84 -1.45 8.85 -3.20
CA LEU A 84 -0.22 8.08 -2.97
C LEU A 84 1.00 8.69 -3.69
N GLY A 85 0.86 8.99 -4.99
CA GLY A 85 1.93 9.63 -5.77
C GLY A 85 2.28 11.03 -5.25
N TYR A 86 1.27 11.81 -4.87
CA TYR A 86 1.48 13.14 -4.31
C TYR A 86 2.22 13.10 -2.96
N ILE A 87 1.83 12.20 -2.05
CA ILE A 87 2.49 12.01 -0.75
C ILE A 87 3.98 11.76 -0.96
N VAL A 88 4.35 10.80 -1.81
CA VAL A 88 5.76 10.48 -2.07
C VAL A 88 6.51 11.64 -2.71
N ALA A 89 5.90 12.31 -3.69
CA ALA A 89 6.50 13.46 -4.35
C ALA A 89 6.76 14.63 -3.39
N ARG A 90 5.83 14.90 -2.45
CA ARG A 90 5.95 16.02 -1.50
C ARG A 90 6.90 15.72 -0.35
N THR A 91 6.92 14.47 0.11
CA THR A 91 7.76 14.04 1.25
C THR A 91 9.20 13.71 0.86
N GLY A 92 9.48 13.52 -0.43
CA GLY A 92 10.82 13.14 -0.91
C GLY A 92 11.21 11.71 -0.57
N LEU A 93 10.23 10.85 -0.24
CA LEU A 93 10.47 9.45 0.05
C LEU A 93 11.12 8.72 -1.12
N LYS A 94 12.10 7.89 -0.78
CA LYS A 94 12.96 7.18 -1.74
C LYS A 94 13.49 5.90 -1.12
N ASN A 95 14.22 5.12 -1.92
CA ASN A 95 14.98 3.97 -1.42
C ASN A 95 15.83 4.38 -0.21
N GLY A 96 15.74 3.60 0.87
CA GLY A 96 16.46 3.86 2.12
C GLY A 96 15.66 4.65 3.16
N SER A 97 14.53 5.26 2.79
CA SER A 97 13.73 6.02 3.74
C SER A 97 13.10 5.13 4.82
N LYS A 98 13.14 5.62 6.06
CA LYS A 98 12.43 5.07 7.22
C LYS A 98 11.12 5.83 7.39
N VAL A 99 9.99 5.12 7.41
CA VAL A 99 8.67 5.76 7.43
C VAL A 99 7.86 5.26 8.61
N LEU A 100 7.23 6.19 9.31
CA LEU A 100 6.21 5.89 10.30
C LEU A 100 4.82 6.02 9.65
N GLU A 101 4.01 4.98 9.77
CA GLU A 101 2.61 4.98 9.34
C GLU A 101 1.73 4.72 10.56
N ILE A 102 0.67 5.51 10.74
CA ILE A 102 -0.30 5.33 11.80
C ILE A 102 -1.68 5.21 11.17
N GLY A 103 -2.32 4.05 11.39
CA GLY A 103 -3.50 3.61 10.64
C GLY A 103 -3.10 2.69 9.49
N THR A 104 -2.73 1.44 9.78
CA THR A 104 -2.38 0.45 8.74
C THR A 104 -3.57 0.13 7.82
N GLY A 105 -4.76 -0.01 8.40
CA GLY A 105 -5.98 -0.39 7.68
C GLY A 105 -5.79 -1.65 6.83
N SER A 106 -6.24 -1.62 5.57
CA SER A 106 -6.08 -2.75 4.64
C SER A 106 -4.65 -2.88 4.06
N GLY A 107 -3.71 -2.02 4.47
CA GLY A 107 -2.30 -2.06 4.05
C GLY A 107 -2.01 -1.50 2.65
N ALA A 108 -2.93 -0.73 2.06
CA ALA A 108 -2.77 -0.18 0.70
C ALA A 108 -1.67 0.89 0.64
N LEU A 109 -1.69 1.87 1.56
CA LEU A 109 -0.64 2.87 1.71
C LEU A 109 0.69 2.19 2.07
N THR A 110 0.69 1.33 3.09
CA THR A 110 1.85 0.52 3.50
C THR A 110 2.51 -0.20 2.33
N THR A 111 1.73 -0.90 1.51
CA THR A 111 2.21 -1.66 0.35
C THR A 111 2.85 -0.73 -0.69
N PHE A 112 2.25 0.43 -0.93
CA PHE A 112 2.81 1.43 -1.84
C PHE A 112 4.13 1.99 -1.30
N LEU A 113 4.16 2.46 -0.05
CA LEU A 113 5.35 3.05 0.56
C LEU A 113 6.51 2.05 0.62
N ALA A 114 6.24 0.79 0.99
CA ALA A 114 7.24 -0.27 0.98
C ALA A 114 7.88 -0.45 -0.41
N SER A 115 7.09 -0.32 -1.49
CA SER A 115 7.59 -0.41 -2.86
C SER A 115 8.51 0.74 -3.28
N ILE A 116 8.41 1.89 -2.60
CA ILE A 116 9.24 3.08 -2.84
C ILE A 116 10.53 3.02 -2.03
N VAL A 117 10.46 2.56 -0.77
CA VAL A 117 11.60 2.61 0.14
C VAL A 117 12.53 1.39 0.05
N LYS A 118 12.07 0.27 -0.54
CA LYS A 118 12.91 -0.90 -0.82
C LYS A 118 14.12 -0.56 -1.72
N PRO A 119 15.21 -1.35 -1.66
CA PRO A 119 15.44 -2.46 -0.74
C PRO A 119 16.03 -2.05 0.62
N SER A 120 16.42 -0.79 0.83
CA SER A 120 17.20 -0.39 2.00
C SER A 120 16.43 0.42 3.04
N GLY A 121 15.18 0.78 2.76
CA GLY A 121 14.29 1.48 3.68
C GLY A 121 13.31 0.55 4.37
N HIS A 122 12.52 1.11 5.29
CA HIS A 122 11.61 0.32 6.13
C HIS A 122 10.38 1.13 6.55
N ILE A 123 9.22 0.46 6.60
CA ILE A 123 7.96 1.03 7.08
C ILE A 123 7.64 0.45 8.46
N TYR A 124 7.36 1.32 9.42
CA TYR A 124 6.83 0.94 10.73
C TYR A 124 5.38 1.39 10.77
N THR A 125 4.45 0.43 10.81
CA THR A 125 3.02 0.71 10.73
C THR A 125 2.28 0.24 11.97
N PHE A 126 1.34 1.06 12.45
CA PHE A 126 0.58 0.83 13.67
C PHE A 126 -0.92 0.78 13.38
N ASP A 127 -1.58 -0.23 13.94
CA ASP A 127 -3.04 -0.30 13.99
C ASP A 127 -3.48 -0.95 15.31
N VAL A 128 -4.61 -0.50 15.84
CA VAL A 128 -5.21 -1.08 17.05
C VAL A 128 -6.09 -2.29 16.74
N ASN A 129 -6.47 -2.48 15.47
CA ASN A 129 -7.39 -3.52 15.06
C ASN A 129 -6.64 -4.76 14.52
N PRO A 130 -6.75 -5.93 15.19
CA PRO A 130 -6.07 -7.15 14.74
C PRO A 130 -6.53 -7.62 13.36
N ASP A 131 -7.80 -7.43 13.00
CA ASP A 131 -8.33 -7.85 11.70
C ASP A 131 -7.68 -7.07 10.55
N PHE A 132 -7.41 -5.78 10.78
CA PHE A 132 -6.75 -4.91 9.79
C PHE A 132 -5.29 -5.32 9.61
N ILE A 133 -4.58 -5.59 10.71
CA ILE A 133 -3.20 -6.10 10.66
C ILE A 133 -3.11 -7.41 9.87
N GLU A 134 -4.02 -8.36 10.11
CA GLU A 134 -3.98 -9.65 9.41
C GLU A 134 -4.27 -9.51 7.91
N ILE A 135 -5.18 -8.61 7.53
CA ILE A 135 -5.45 -8.31 6.12
C ILE A 135 -4.26 -7.61 5.47
N ALA A 136 -3.67 -6.62 6.15
CA ALA A 136 -2.49 -5.92 5.68
C ALA A 136 -1.33 -6.88 5.42
N LYS A 137 -1.05 -7.81 6.36
CA LYS A 137 -0.02 -8.85 6.18
C LYS A 137 -0.25 -9.70 4.95
N ARG A 138 -1.49 -10.17 4.71
CA ARG A 138 -1.83 -10.96 3.51
C ARG A 138 -1.64 -10.14 2.23
N ASN A 139 -2.00 -8.86 2.24
CA ASN A 139 -1.83 -7.99 1.07
C ASN A 139 -0.34 -7.68 0.81
N LEU A 140 0.44 -7.45 1.86
CA LEU A 140 1.90 -7.26 1.79
C LEU A 140 2.61 -8.52 1.27
N GLU A 141 2.20 -9.70 1.72
CA GLU A 141 2.73 -10.98 1.24
C GLU A 141 2.45 -11.16 -0.25
N LYS A 142 1.21 -10.92 -0.68
CA LYS A 142 0.82 -10.97 -2.11
C LYS A 142 1.70 -10.04 -2.96
N ALA A 143 2.03 -8.85 -2.45
CA ALA A 143 2.85 -7.85 -3.13
C ALA A 143 4.37 -8.04 -2.92
N ALA A 144 4.80 -9.09 -2.21
CA ALA A 144 6.20 -9.33 -1.84
C ALA A 144 6.88 -8.15 -1.10
N MET A 145 6.12 -7.47 -0.24
CA MET A 145 6.59 -6.29 0.52
C MET A 145 6.86 -6.56 2.00
N THR A 146 6.51 -7.74 2.52
CA THR A 146 6.62 -8.09 3.95
C THR A 146 8.01 -7.83 4.55
N ALA A 147 9.08 -8.03 3.78
CA ALA A 147 10.45 -7.84 4.25
C ALA A 147 10.80 -6.38 4.62
N TYR A 148 10.04 -5.40 4.12
CA TYR A 148 10.31 -3.97 4.29
C TYR A 148 9.33 -3.30 5.27
N VAL A 149 8.54 -4.10 6.00
CA VAL A 149 7.46 -3.59 6.86
C VAL A 149 7.48 -4.30 8.21
N THR A 150 7.44 -3.52 9.28
CA THR A 150 7.10 -4.00 10.63
C THR A 150 5.70 -3.52 11.00
N THR A 151 4.81 -4.46 11.28
CA THR A 151 3.44 -4.19 11.74
C THR A 151 3.35 -4.26 13.26
N HIS A 152 2.77 -3.25 13.90
CA HIS A 152 2.55 -3.17 15.33
C HIS A 152 1.04 -3.17 15.62
N LEU A 153 0.57 -4.19 16.35
CA LEU A 153 -0.80 -4.25 16.87
C LEU A 153 -0.83 -3.61 18.26
N TYR A 154 -0.97 -2.29 18.31
CA TYR A 154 -0.85 -1.50 19.53
C TYR A 154 -1.42 -0.09 19.33
N ASP A 155 -1.88 0.53 20.41
CA ASP A 155 -2.33 1.93 20.39
C ASP A 155 -1.11 2.88 20.46
N PRO A 156 -0.77 3.58 19.37
CA PRO A 156 0.41 4.44 19.36
C PRO A 156 0.28 5.63 20.31
N HIS A 157 -0.90 5.98 20.82
CA HIS A 157 -1.06 7.02 21.85
C HIS A 157 -0.39 6.67 23.18
N LEU A 158 -0.20 5.38 23.46
CA LEU A 158 0.41 4.90 24.68
C LEU A 158 1.95 4.93 24.64
N GLY A 159 2.53 5.10 23.45
CA GLY A 159 3.97 5.20 23.24
C GLY A 159 4.38 4.90 21.81
N LEU A 160 5.45 5.54 21.34
CA LEU A 160 6.00 5.31 20.01
C LEU A 160 7.50 5.18 20.12
N ASP A 161 7.97 3.93 20.15
CA ASP A 161 9.38 3.57 20.26
C ASP A 161 10.03 3.52 18.86
N ILE A 162 9.87 4.61 18.11
CA ILE A 162 10.38 4.78 16.75
C ILE A 162 10.94 6.20 16.63
N GLU A 163 12.23 6.30 16.32
CA GLU A 163 12.94 7.57 16.16
C GLU A 163 13.59 7.67 14.77
N ASP A 164 14.07 8.87 14.43
CA ASP A 164 14.77 9.20 13.20
C ASP A 164 14.06 8.79 11.90
N VAL A 165 12.73 8.94 11.84
CA VAL A 165 11.98 8.66 10.59
C VAL A 165 12.08 9.83 9.62
N ASP A 166 12.19 9.52 8.32
CA ASP A 166 12.21 10.50 7.23
C ASP A 166 10.84 11.16 7.02
N ALA A 167 9.78 10.37 7.19
CA ALA A 167 8.41 10.86 7.11
C ALA A 167 7.48 10.09 8.04
N ALA A 168 6.43 10.76 8.47
CA ALA A 168 5.32 10.18 9.18
C ALA A 168 4.00 10.47 8.45
N ILE A 169 3.20 9.42 8.22
CA ILE A 169 1.88 9.52 7.60
C ILE A 169 0.84 9.01 8.59
N VAL A 170 -0.13 9.86 8.92
CA VAL A 170 -1.19 9.57 9.91
C VAL A 170 -2.55 9.60 9.21
N ASP A 171 -3.20 8.44 9.15
CA ASP A 171 -4.56 8.25 8.61
C ASP A 171 -5.48 7.76 9.74
N LEU A 172 -5.83 8.71 10.62
CA LEU A 172 -6.71 8.49 11.77
C LEU A 172 -7.92 9.42 11.71
N GLY A 173 -8.93 9.16 12.56
CA GLY A 173 -10.06 10.06 12.73
C GLY A 173 -9.68 11.41 13.36
N ASP A 174 -8.57 11.45 14.09
CA ASP A 174 -8.12 12.55 14.92
C ASP A 174 -6.59 12.79 14.81
N PRO A 175 -6.01 12.94 13.61
CA PRO A 175 -4.56 12.94 13.42
C PRO A 175 -3.81 14.02 14.23
N TRP A 176 -4.48 15.09 14.65
CA TRP A 176 -3.89 16.12 15.51
C TRP A 176 -3.41 15.60 16.86
N THR A 177 -4.06 14.56 17.42
CA THR A 177 -3.68 14.00 18.72
C THR A 177 -2.32 13.29 18.70
N MET A 178 -1.80 12.96 17.52
CA MET A 178 -0.50 12.31 17.33
C MET A 178 0.64 13.27 16.99
N ILE A 179 0.38 14.53 16.62
CA ILE A 179 1.39 15.44 16.05
C ILE A 179 2.58 15.63 17.00
N SER A 180 2.34 15.91 18.28
CA SER A 180 3.43 16.15 19.25
C SER A 180 4.32 14.93 19.48
N GLN A 181 3.73 13.74 19.48
CA GLN A 181 4.48 12.48 19.61
C GLN A 181 5.26 12.15 18.34
N VAL A 182 4.63 12.33 17.18
CA VAL A 182 5.28 12.11 15.88
C VAL A 182 6.41 13.12 15.63
N TYR A 183 6.28 14.36 16.10
CA TYR A 183 7.35 15.37 16.00
C TYR A 183 8.66 14.88 16.63
N ARG A 184 8.58 14.17 17.76
CA ARG A 184 9.75 13.60 18.45
C ARG A 184 10.36 12.41 17.71
N ALA A 185 9.55 11.68 16.95
CA ALA A 185 9.99 10.54 16.14
C ALA A 185 10.68 10.96 14.83
N LEU A 186 10.34 12.14 14.31
CA LEU A 186 10.89 12.66 13.07
C LEU A 186 12.35 13.09 13.25
N LYS A 187 13.18 12.76 12.28
CA LYS A 187 14.52 13.35 12.17
C LYS A 187 14.41 14.86 11.87
N PRO A 188 15.50 15.65 12.05
CA PRO A 188 15.55 17.01 11.54
C PRO A 188 15.20 17.08 10.05
N SER A 189 14.31 18.00 9.68
CA SER A 189 13.77 18.13 8.32
C SER A 189 12.94 16.94 7.83
N GLY A 190 12.43 16.09 8.73
CA GLY A 190 11.45 15.06 8.40
C GLY A 190 10.08 15.64 8.01
N ALA A 191 9.30 14.87 7.25
CA ALA A 191 7.99 15.30 6.76
C ALA A 191 6.83 14.69 7.57
N PHE A 192 5.75 15.45 7.74
CA PHE A 192 4.51 14.95 8.32
C PHE A 192 3.37 15.07 7.30
N VAL A 193 2.52 14.05 7.22
CA VAL A 193 1.32 14.02 6.41
C VAL A 193 0.15 13.53 7.26
N ALA A 194 -0.96 14.26 7.25
CA ALA A 194 -2.23 13.81 7.81
C ALA A 194 -3.27 13.68 6.71
N ILE A 195 -4.07 12.61 6.76
CA ILE A 195 -5.21 12.41 5.86
C ILE A 195 -6.48 12.89 6.57
N CYS A 196 -7.09 13.97 6.07
CA CYS A 196 -8.25 14.61 6.70
C CYS A 196 -9.43 14.64 5.72
N PRO A 197 -10.48 13.81 5.92
CA PRO A 197 -11.66 13.86 5.06
C PRO A 197 -12.56 15.09 5.28
N THR A 198 -12.40 15.83 6.40
CA THR A 198 -13.26 16.97 6.73
C THR A 198 -12.46 18.24 7.07
N MET A 199 -13.08 19.41 6.82
CA MET A 199 -12.48 20.70 7.14
C MET A 199 -12.17 20.85 8.65
N ASN A 200 -13.04 20.34 9.52
CA ASN A 200 -12.83 20.41 10.98
C ASN A 200 -11.57 19.66 11.42
N GLN A 201 -11.29 18.49 10.81
CA GLN A 201 -10.08 17.73 11.11
C GLN A 201 -8.82 18.46 10.63
N LEU A 202 -8.91 19.07 9.45
CA LEU A 202 -7.86 19.86 8.84
C LEU A 202 -7.53 21.12 9.66
N GLU A 203 -8.53 21.85 10.14
CA GLU A 203 -8.33 23.03 11.01
C GLU A 203 -7.61 22.69 12.31
N LYS A 204 -8.03 21.60 12.97
CA LYS A 204 -7.38 21.12 14.20
C LYS A 204 -5.94 20.70 13.93
N SER A 205 -5.71 19.92 12.87
CA SER A 205 -4.37 19.45 12.50
C SER A 205 -3.44 20.60 12.13
N ALA A 206 -3.91 21.57 11.33
CA ALA A 206 -3.12 22.74 10.95
C ALA A 206 -2.76 23.63 12.15
N THR A 207 -3.68 23.75 13.11
CA THR A 207 -3.43 24.49 14.36
C THR A 207 -2.35 23.80 15.19
N GLU A 208 -2.48 22.50 15.39
CA GLU A 208 -1.54 21.70 16.18
C GLU A 208 -0.15 21.62 15.52
N LEU A 209 -0.07 21.51 14.19
CA LEU A 209 1.19 21.58 13.44
C LEU A 209 1.95 22.89 13.74
N LYS A 210 1.25 24.03 13.72
CA LYS A 210 1.85 25.34 14.03
C LYS A 210 2.33 25.42 15.47
N GLN A 211 1.59 24.84 16.42
CA GLN A 211 1.96 24.81 17.83
C GLN A 211 3.19 23.93 18.10
N ASN A 212 3.41 22.89 17.29
CA ASN A 212 4.55 21.98 17.39
C ASN A 212 5.71 22.36 16.44
N ASN A 213 5.80 23.63 16.02
CA ASN A 213 6.91 24.18 15.22
C ASN A 213 7.12 23.52 13.84
N PHE A 214 6.09 22.92 13.24
CA PHE A 214 6.16 22.55 11.84
C PHE A 214 6.15 23.79 10.94
N ILE A 215 6.96 23.75 9.89
CA ILE A 215 7.03 24.78 8.85
C ILE A 215 6.51 24.22 7.52
N ASP A 216 6.27 25.09 6.53
CA ASP A 216 5.75 24.71 5.20
C ASP A 216 4.43 23.90 5.26
N VAL A 217 3.53 24.31 6.16
CA VAL A 217 2.21 23.68 6.31
C VAL A 217 1.35 23.99 5.08
N LEU A 218 1.08 22.97 4.28
CA LEU A 218 0.26 23.02 3.08
C LEU A 218 -0.99 22.14 3.23
N ILE A 219 -2.11 22.63 2.72
CA ILE A 219 -3.40 21.94 2.68
C ILE A 219 -3.76 21.72 1.20
N GLN A 220 -4.16 20.51 0.82
CA GLN A 220 -4.42 20.09 -0.56
C GLN A 220 -5.73 19.34 -0.72
#